data_AF-Q0CYE6-F1
#
_entry.id   AF-Q0CYE6-F1
#
_cell.length_a   1.000
_cell.length_b   1.000
_cell.length_c   1.000
_cell.angle_alpha   90.00
_cell.angle_beta   90.00
_cell.angle_gamma   90.00
#
_symmetry.space_group_name_H-M   'P 1'
#
loop_
_entity.id
_entity.type
_entity.pdbx_description
1 polymer ?
#
loop_
_entity_poly.entity_id
_entity_poly.type
_entity_poly.pdbx_seq_one_letter_code
_entity_poly.pdbx_strand_id
1 'polypeptide(L)'
;MAPLVNEIRSFLLGRPIATLRVIHVSLGSYSIKEILRALPFCGYKFRDGPWEGALVQFGVDPRLKPFCRVYQTLTFKTSLNPIVYFESTSVPGLDTLEFPQFYPPTSRERHMFDGKMFDPTADTWQICDLCDPQLARIAATTDTKLLPTQDTGYFKVATMAKLTVIMYDKLICIRDQWPLHTENEYEVLLVLPDSYQWKKAKKGKRYDLELKGISTKWQQNLWGKMIRYLYEHSLEVKNKNGNKRGSKRTRGPDESPSSTGL
;
A
#
# COMPACT_ATOMS: atom_id res chain seq x y z
N MET A 1 -7.46 -31.24 0.90
CA MET A 1 -7.23 -30.13 -0.06
C MET A 1 -8.50 -29.71 -0.82
N ALA A 2 -9.29 -30.62 -1.41
CA ALA A 2 -10.49 -30.23 -2.16
C ALA A 2 -11.53 -29.40 -1.36
N PRO A 3 -11.82 -29.69 -0.06
CA PRO A 3 -12.74 -28.87 0.73
C PRO A 3 -12.27 -27.41 0.89
N LEU A 4 -11.01 -27.22 1.29
CA LEU A 4 -10.39 -25.90 1.43
C LEU A 4 -10.41 -25.08 0.13
N VAL A 5 -10.13 -25.71 -1.01
CA VAL A 5 -10.20 -25.04 -2.32
C VAL A 5 -11.62 -24.54 -2.60
N ASN A 6 -12.64 -25.33 -2.28
CA ASN A 6 -14.04 -24.94 -2.46
C ASN A 6 -14.45 -23.81 -1.50
N GLU A 7 -13.96 -23.82 -0.27
CA GLU A 7 -14.20 -22.74 0.69
C GLU A 7 -13.58 -21.42 0.25
N ILE A 8 -12.31 -21.43 -0.19
CA ILE A 8 -11.65 -20.22 -0.72
C ILE A 8 -12.40 -19.71 -1.96
N ARG A 9 -12.80 -20.60 -2.87
CA ARG A 9 -13.59 -20.21 -4.05
C ARG A 9 -14.93 -19.58 -3.66
N SER A 10 -15.61 -20.14 -2.65
CA SER A 10 -16.87 -19.62 -2.14
C SER A 10 -16.69 -18.24 -1.50
N PHE A 11 -15.63 -18.06 -0.72
CA PHE A 11 -15.24 -16.75 -0.19
C PHE A 11 -14.99 -15.72 -1.31
N LEU A 12 -14.28 -16.13 -2.37
CA LEU A 12 -13.98 -15.25 -3.50
C LEU A 12 -15.22 -14.85 -4.32
N LEU A 13 -16.34 -15.58 -4.25
CA LEU A 13 -17.58 -15.15 -4.90
C LEU A 13 -18.13 -13.85 -4.28
N GLY A 14 -17.99 -13.68 -2.95
CA GLY A 14 -18.38 -12.45 -2.26
C GLY A 14 -17.30 -11.36 -2.34
N ARG A 15 -16.03 -11.76 -2.32
CA ARG A 15 -14.87 -10.85 -2.38
C ARG A 15 -13.86 -11.35 -3.42
N PRO A 16 -13.98 -10.93 -4.70
CA PRO A 16 -13.21 -11.52 -5.81
C PRO A 16 -11.70 -11.27 -5.74
N ILE A 17 -11.25 -10.34 -4.89
CA ILE A 17 -9.84 -9.99 -4.73
C ILE A 17 -9.53 -9.84 -3.24
N ALA A 18 -8.63 -10.68 -2.73
CA ALA A 18 -8.30 -10.70 -1.32
C ALA A 18 -6.82 -11.03 -1.06
N THR A 19 -6.21 -10.40 -0.06
CA THR A 19 -4.88 -10.79 0.41
C THR A 19 -4.92 -12.12 1.17
N LEU A 20 -3.77 -12.79 1.27
CA LEU A 20 -3.62 -14.01 2.07
C LEU A 20 -4.10 -13.82 3.50
N ARG A 21 -3.79 -12.66 4.11
CA ARG A 21 -4.20 -12.32 5.47
C ARG A 21 -5.71 -12.30 5.61
N VAL A 22 -6.42 -11.64 4.70
CA VAL A 22 -7.89 -11.57 4.71
C VAL A 22 -8.49 -12.97 4.59
N ILE A 23 -8.00 -13.80 3.66
CA ILE A 23 -8.49 -15.18 3.48
C ILE A 23 -8.25 -16.00 4.74
N HIS A 24 -7.05 -15.94 5.32
CA HIS A 24 -6.69 -16.67 6.53
C HIS A 24 -7.55 -16.28 7.73
N VAL A 25 -7.75 -14.98 7.94
CA VAL A 25 -8.59 -14.47 9.04
C VAL A 25 -10.06 -14.84 8.85
N SER A 26 -10.55 -14.82 7.60
CA SER A 26 -11.95 -15.14 7.29
C SER A 26 -12.27 -16.63 7.48
N LEU A 27 -11.34 -17.53 7.11
CA LEU A 27 -11.55 -18.97 7.25
C LEU A 27 -11.25 -19.48 8.67
N GLY A 28 -10.25 -18.90 9.34
CA GLY A 28 -9.91 -19.13 10.76
C GLY A 28 -9.44 -20.54 11.16
N SER A 29 -9.74 -21.56 10.36
CA SER A 29 -9.61 -22.98 10.72
C SER A 29 -8.37 -23.67 10.12
N TYR A 30 -7.65 -22.96 9.26
CA TYR A 30 -6.55 -23.53 8.47
C TYR A 30 -5.25 -22.81 8.74
N SER A 31 -4.15 -23.56 8.74
CA SER A 31 -2.82 -22.94 8.81
C SER A 31 -2.52 -22.15 7.53
N ILE A 32 -1.69 -21.11 7.66
CA ILE A 32 -1.20 -20.31 6.52
C ILE A 32 -0.57 -21.22 5.44
N LYS A 33 0.16 -22.27 5.84
CA LYS A 33 0.81 -23.21 4.92
C LYS A 33 -0.19 -24.00 4.08
N GLU A 34 -1.33 -24.40 4.64
CA GLU A 34 -2.38 -25.09 3.91
C GLU A 34 -3.07 -24.16 2.92
N ILE A 35 -3.38 -22.94 3.34
CA ILE A 35 -3.99 -21.93 2.48
C ILE A 35 -3.06 -21.63 1.30
N LEU A 36 -1.77 -21.39 1.54
CA LEU A 36 -0.77 -21.15 0.49
C LEU A 36 -0.72 -22.27 -0.55
N ARG A 37 -0.85 -23.54 -0.13
CA ARG A 37 -0.93 -24.69 -1.05
C ARG A 37 -2.22 -24.71 -1.87
N ALA A 38 -3.32 -24.14 -1.35
CA ALA A 38 -4.62 -24.09 -2.02
C ALA A 38 -4.76 -22.90 -3.00
N LEU A 39 -4.13 -21.75 -2.71
CA LEU A 39 -4.32 -20.51 -3.50
C LEU A 39 -4.15 -20.68 -5.02
N PRO A 40 -3.15 -21.44 -5.54
CA PRO A 40 -2.98 -21.60 -7.00
C PRO A 40 -4.17 -22.25 -7.71
N PHE A 41 -5.01 -22.99 -6.99
CA PHE A 41 -6.22 -23.61 -7.54
C PHE A 41 -7.44 -22.69 -7.49
N CYS A 42 -7.32 -21.54 -6.84
CA CYS A 42 -8.44 -20.63 -6.57
C CYS A 42 -8.37 -19.34 -7.40
N GLY A 43 -7.18 -18.96 -7.85
CA GLY A 43 -6.98 -17.72 -8.58
C GLY A 43 -5.54 -17.48 -9.00
N TYR A 44 -5.25 -16.25 -9.39
CA TYR A 44 -3.93 -15.78 -9.78
C TYR A 44 -3.53 -14.54 -8.98
N LYS A 45 -2.23 -14.19 -9.00
CA LYS A 45 -1.71 -13.00 -8.32
C LYS A 45 -0.91 -12.15 -9.30
N PHE A 46 -1.05 -10.84 -9.19
CA PHE A 46 -0.13 -9.92 -9.86
C PHE A 46 1.21 -9.93 -9.13
N ARG A 47 2.30 -9.84 -9.91
CA ARG A 47 3.65 -9.68 -9.36
C ARG A 47 3.88 -8.27 -8.82
N ASP A 48 3.28 -7.27 -9.46
CA ASP A 48 3.46 -5.85 -9.20
C ASP A 48 2.19 -5.10 -9.62
N GLY A 49 2.01 -3.90 -9.10
CA GLY A 49 0.93 -2.99 -9.44
C GLY A 49 -0.13 -2.84 -8.35
N PRO A 50 -1.32 -2.32 -8.69
CA PRO A 50 -2.24 -1.78 -7.67
C PRO A 50 -2.96 -2.86 -6.85
N TRP A 51 -2.87 -4.12 -7.26
CA TRP A 51 -3.41 -5.29 -6.57
C TRP A 51 -2.29 -6.28 -6.20
N GLU A 52 -1.06 -5.78 -6.04
CA GLU A 52 0.09 -6.59 -5.62
C GLU A 52 -0.23 -7.34 -4.33
N GLY A 53 0.19 -8.61 -4.27
CA GLY A 53 0.01 -9.46 -3.08
C GLY A 53 -1.40 -9.99 -2.85
N ALA A 54 -2.41 -9.54 -3.61
CA ALA A 54 -3.78 -10.05 -3.53
C ALA A 54 -4.03 -11.21 -4.51
N LEU A 55 -4.75 -12.23 -4.04
CA LEU A 55 -5.32 -13.29 -4.89
C LEU A 55 -6.54 -12.74 -5.61
N VAL A 56 -6.54 -12.88 -6.93
CA VAL A 56 -7.64 -12.54 -7.83
C VAL A 56 -8.31 -13.82 -8.29
N GLN A 57 -9.63 -13.91 -8.13
CA GLN A 57 -10.43 -15.02 -8.62
C GLN A 57 -10.25 -15.25 -10.13
N PHE A 58 -10.21 -16.51 -10.57
CA PHE A 58 -10.18 -16.83 -12.00
C PHE A 58 -11.38 -16.22 -12.74
N GLY A 59 -11.13 -15.74 -13.97
CA GLY A 59 -12.14 -15.07 -14.80
C GLY A 59 -12.42 -13.61 -14.42
N VAL A 60 -11.86 -13.10 -13.32
CA VAL A 60 -11.93 -11.69 -12.96
C VAL A 60 -10.66 -10.98 -13.43
N ASP A 61 -10.81 -9.93 -14.26
CA ASP A 61 -9.75 -8.96 -14.52
C ASP A 61 -10.10 -7.63 -13.84
N PRO A 62 -9.38 -7.23 -12.78
CA PRO A 62 -9.66 -5.98 -12.08
C PRO A 62 -9.46 -4.76 -12.96
N ARG A 63 -8.66 -4.85 -14.03
CA ARG A 63 -8.32 -3.70 -14.89
C ARG A 63 -9.45 -3.29 -15.83
N LEU A 64 -10.44 -4.16 -16.00
CA LEU A 64 -11.63 -3.93 -16.82
C LEU A 64 -12.82 -3.47 -15.98
N LYS A 65 -12.70 -3.46 -14.64
CA LYS A 65 -13.80 -3.29 -13.71
C LYS A 65 -13.48 -2.21 -12.68
N PRO A 66 -13.93 -0.95 -12.87
CA PRO A 66 -13.64 0.16 -11.95
C PRO A 66 -14.09 -0.05 -10.50
N PHE A 67 -15.08 -0.91 -10.26
CA PHE A 67 -15.49 -1.26 -8.89
C PHE A 67 -14.41 -2.04 -8.14
N CYS A 68 -13.51 -2.74 -8.84
CA CYS A 68 -12.39 -3.46 -8.22
C CYS A 68 -11.33 -2.53 -7.61
N ARG A 69 -11.47 -1.21 -7.76
CA ARG A 69 -10.59 -0.21 -7.12
C ARG A 69 -10.53 -0.37 -5.61
N VAL A 70 -11.65 -0.74 -4.98
CA VAL A 70 -11.71 -0.91 -3.51
C VAL A 70 -10.84 -2.06 -3.02
N TYR A 71 -10.48 -2.99 -3.90
CA TYR A 71 -9.60 -4.10 -3.57
C TYR A 71 -8.11 -3.82 -3.82
N GLN A 72 -7.76 -2.62 -4.29
CA GLN A 72 -6.37 -2.22 -4.44
C GLN A 72 -5.65 -2.22 -3.08
N THR A 73 -4.34 -2.44 -3.11
CA THR A 73 -3.51 -2.59 -1.92
C THR A 73 -2.72 -1.32 -1.59
N LEU A 74 -2.51 -1.10 -0.29
CA LEU A 74 -1.58 -0.14 0.29
C LEU A 74 -0.52 -0.93 1.04
N THR A 75 0.72 -0.86 0.59
CA THR A 75 1.86 -1.58 1.19
C THR A 75 2.87 -0.61 1.78
N PHE A 76 3.26 -0.84 3.03
CA PHE A 76 4.23 -0.05 3.77
C PHE A 76 5.47 -0.89 4.07
N LYS A 77 6.62 -0.53 3.49
CA LYS A 77 7.87 -1.30 3.62
C LYS A 77 8.59 -1.12 4.98
N THR A 78 8.00 -0.40 5.92
CA THR A 78 8.60 -0.13 7.22
C THR A 78 8.11 -1.16 8.22
N SER A 79 9.01 -1.66 9.07
CA SER A 79 8.63 -2.52 10.21
C SER A 79 7.71 -1.75 11.15
N LEU A 80 6.54 -2.34 11.40
CA LEU A 80 5.57 -1.83 12.36
C LEU A 80 5.61 -2.60 13.69
N ASN A 81 6.64 -3.43 13.89
CA ASN A 81 6.92 -4.02 15.18
C ASN A 81 7.15 -2.92 16.23
N PRO A 82 6.66 -3.09 17.46
CA PRO A 82 6.91 -2.14 18.54
C PRO A 82 8.41 -2.02 18.78
N ILE A 83 8.89 -0.78 18.93
CA ILE A 83 10.26 -0.53 19.34
C ILE A 83 10.32 -0.67 20.85
N VAL A 84 10.84 -1.80 21.34
CA VAL A 84 11.02 -2.02 22.78
C VAL A 84 12.49 -1.80 23.12
N TYR A 85 12.80 -0.74 23.87
CA TYR A 85 14.11 -0.50 24.42
C TYR A 85 14.23 -1.22 25.76
N PHE A 86 15.11 -2.22 25.86
CA PHE A 86 15.45 -2.86 27.13
C PHE A 86 16.81 -2.37 27.60
N GLU A 87 16.91 -1.88 28.84
CA GLU A 87 18.19 -1.52 29.45
C GLU A 87 18.96 -2.73 30.00
N SER A 88 18.35 -3.91 30.13
CA SER A 88 19.05 -5.14 30.53
C SER A 88 18.39 -6.42 30.02
N THR A 89 19.20 -7.45 29.73
CA THR A 89 18.85 -8.70 29.04
C THR A 89 18.21 -9.78 29.92
N SER A 90 17.65 -9.46 31.08
CA SER A 90 17.10 -10.48 31.97
C SER A 90 16.04 -9.93 32.92
N VAL A 91 14.89 -9.54 32.38
CA VAL A 91 13.69 -9.32 33.20
C VAL A 91 12.71 -10.47 32.92
N PRO A 92 12.39 -11.31 33.92
CA PRO A 92 11.32 -12.30 33.80
C PRO A 92 9.99 -11.60 33.52
N GLY A 93 9.23 -12.02 32.49
CA GLY A 93 7.97 -11.39 32.09
C GLY A 93 8.00 -10.61 30.77
N LEU A 94 9.05 -10.78 29.95
CA LEU A 94 9.10 -10.22 28.59
C LEU A 94 7.91 -10.67 27.73
N ASP A 95 7.45 -11.90 27.94
CA ASP A 95 6.34 -12.53 27.23
C ASP A 95 4.96 -11.91 27.59
N THR A 96 4.91 -11.02 28.59
CA THR A 96 3.69 -10.33 29.07
C THR A 96 3.59 -8.86 28.64
N LEU A 97 4.42 -8.39 27.70
CA LEU A 97 4.25 -7.05 27.14
C LEU A 97 2.96 -6.98 26.31
N GLU A 98 1.89 -6.48 26.92
CA GLU A 98 0.63 -6.22 26.24
C GLU A 98 0.69 -4.89 25.49
N PHE A 99 0.35 -4.93 24.20
CA PHE A 99 0.19 -3.76 23.36
C PHE A 99 -1.30 -3.60 23.05
N PRO A 100 -2.07 -2.85 23.86
CA PRO A 100 -3.52 -2.72 23.69
C PRO A 100 -3.93 -2.13 22.34
N GLN A 101 -3.00 -1.46 21.66
CA GLN A 101 -3.18 -0.92 20.32
C GLN A 101 -3.01 -1.96 19.19
N PHE A 102 -2.68 -3.21 19.50
CA PHE A 102 -2.57 -4.27 18.50
C PHE A 102 -3.76 -5.23 18.59
N TYR A 103 -4.22 -5.68 17.42
CA TYR A 103 -5.24 -6.71 17.40
C TYR A 103 -4.72 -8.00 18.03
N PRO A 104 -5.51 -8.67 18.88
CA PRO A 104 -5.21 -10.02 19.32
C PRO A 104 -5.02 -10.95 18.11
N PRO A 105 -4.11 -11.94 18.16
CA PRO A 105 -3.89 -12.87 17.05
C PRO A 105 -5.16 -13.62 16.60
N THR A 106 -6.10 -13.81 17.52
CA THR A 106 -7.39 -14.47 17.32
C THR A 106 -8.48 -13.56 16.75
N SER A 107 -8.25 -12.24 16.66
CA SER A 107 -9.24 -11.30 16.15
C SER A 107 -9.56 -11.56 14.68
N ARG A 108 -10.85 -11.64 14.37
CA ARG A 108 -11.37 -11.74 12.99
C ARG A 108 -11.29 -10.42 12.22
N GLU A 109 -10.99 -9.32 12.91
CA GLU A 109 -10.94 -7.97 12.34
C GLU A 109 -9.49 -7.49 12.15
N ARG A 110 -8.48 -8.31 12.50
CA ARG A 110 -7.06 -7.91 12.43
C ARG A 110 -6.52 -7.58 11.04
N HIS A 111 -7.32 -7.79 10.00
CA HIS A 111 -7.02 -7.37 8.64
C HIS A 111 -7.48 -5.93 8.33
N MET A 112 -8.40 -5.40 9.12
CA MET A 112 -8.95 -4.05 9.02
C MET A 112 -8.03 -3.01 9.67
N PHE A 113 -8.24 -1.75 9.30
CA PHE A 113 -7.59 -0.60 9.92
C PHE A 113 -8.63 0.46 10.27
N ASP A 114 -8.87 0.66 11.56
CA ASP A 114 -9.86 1.58 12.12
C ASP A 114 -9.25 2.90 12.60
N GLY A 115 -7.94 3.08 12.43
CA GLY A 115 -7.20 4.25 12.91
C GLY A 115 -6.83 4.20 14.39
N LYS A 116 -7.10 3.09 15.09
CA LYS A 116 -6.80 2.91 16.52
C LYS A 116 -5.98 1.67 16.78
N MET A 117 -6.29 0.58 16.08
CA MET A 117 -5.63 -0.70 16.22
C MET A 117 -5.17 -1.26 14.88
N PHE A 118 -4.08 -2.03 14.90
CA PHE A 118 -3.63 -2.75 13.72
C PHE A 118 -2.85 -4.03 14.09
N ASP A 119 -2.59 -4.88 13.09
CA ASP A 119 -1.73 -6.07 13.24
C ASP A 119 -0.28 -5.70 12.92
N PRO A 120 0.67 -5.79 13.87
CA PRO A 120 2.06 -5.37 13.66
C PRO A 120 2.82 -6.23 12.64
N THR A 121 2.32 -7.44 12.35
CA THR A 121 2.91 -8.32 11.33
C THR A 121 2.47 -7.96 9.92
N ALA A 122 1.48 -7.08 9.78
CA ALA A 122 0.98 -6.67 8.49
C ALA A 122 1.78 -5.52 7.90
N ASP A 123 2.05 -5.61 6.61
CA ASP A 123 2.63 -4.54 5.80
C ASP A 123 1.66 -4.05 4.71
N THR A 124 0.56 -4.77 4.48
CA THR A 124 -0.32 -4.57 3.32
C THR A 124 -1.79 -4.62 3.70
N TRP A 125 -2.54 -3.58 3.36
CA TRP A 125 -3.99 -3.46 3.56
C TRP A 125 -4.70 -3.29 2.22
N GLN A 126 -5.95 -3.74 2.12
CA GLN A 126 -6.80 -3.38 0.98
C GLN A 126 -7.65 -2.17 1.31
N ILE A 127 -7.95 -1.34 0.30
CA ILE A 127 -8.71 -0.09 0.51
C ILE A 127 -10.09 -0.33 1.12
N CYS A 128 -10.74 -1.45 0.81
CA CYS A 128 -12.02 -1.86 1.39
C CYS A 128 -11.94 -2.22 2.89
N ASP A 129 -10.75 -2.45 3.42
CA ASP A 129 -10.52 -2.79 4.83
C ASP A 129 -10.14 -1.56 5.67
N LEU A 130 -10.17 -0.35 5.07
CA LEU A 130 -9.96 0.91 5.77
C LEU A 130 -11.28 1.36 6.41
N CYS A 131 -11.41 1.10 7.72
CA CYS A 131 -12.57 1.45 8.53
C CYS A 131 -12.41 2.80 9.25
N ASP A 132 -11.21 3.38 9.25
CA ASP A 132 -10.98 4.74 9.73
C ASP A 132 -11.88 5.74 8.96
N PRO A 133 -12.74 6.53 9.63
CA PRO A 133 -13.73 7.37 8.97
C PRO A 133 -13.15 8.35 7.95
N GLN A 134 -11.97 8.92 8.24
CA GLN A 134 -11.31 9.86 7.34
C GLN A 134 -10.70 9.16 6.11
N LEU A 135 -10.00 8.04 6.29
CA LEU A 135 -9.46 7.26 5.17
C LEU A 135 -10.58 6.66 4.31
N ALA A 136 -11.65 6.15 4.93
CA ALA A 136 -12.82 5.64 4.22
C ALA A 136 -13.47 6.73 3.36
N ARG A 137 -13.60 7.96 3.89
CA ARG A 137 -14.12 9.12 3.16
C ARG A 137 -13.25 9.48 1.95
N ILE A 138 -11.91 9.46 2.10
CA ILE A 138 -10.98 9.71 0.99
C ILE A 138 -11.10 8.60 -0.08
N ALA A 139 -11.19 7.34 0.35
CA ALA A 139 -11.32 6.18 -0.52
C ALA A 139 -12.67 6.14 -1.27
N ALA A 140 -13.72 6.72 -0.70
CA ALA A 140 -15.05 6.81 -1.29
C ALA A 140 -15.16 7.86 -2.42
N THR A 141 -14.06 8.50 -2.82
CA THR A 141 -14.06 9.49 -3.91
C THR A 141 -14.72 8.96 -5.19
N THR A 142 -15.51 9.82 -5.83
CA THR A 142 -16.10 9.59 -7.15
C THR A 142 -15.14 9.98 -8.28
N ASP A 143 -14.10 10.75 -7.97
CA ASP A 143 -13.15 11.29 -8.94
C ASP A 143 -12.04 10.28 -9.29
N THR A 144 -12.45 9.23 -10.00
CA THR A 144 -11.59 8.11 -10.40
C THR A 144 -11.21 8.18 -11.89
N LYS A 145 -10.13 7.49 -12.26
CA LYS A 145 -9.72 7.35 -13.66
C LYS A 145 -10.64 6.37 -14.40
N LEU A 146 -10.82 6.58 -15.70
CA LEU A 146 -11.54 5.63 -16.55
C LEU A 146 -10.76 4.33 -16.75
N LEU A 147 -9.43 4.44 -16.90
CA LEU A 147 -8.51 3.32 -17.06
C LEU A 147 -7.50 3.28 -15.92
N PRO A 148 -7.16 2.09 -15.41
CA PRO A 148 -6.21 1.95 -14.32
C PRO A 148 -4.79 2.17 -14.83
N THR A 149 -3.97 2.79 -13.98
CA THR A 149 -2.52 2.91 -14.21
C THR A 149 -1.76 1.85 -13.42
N GLN A 150 -0.56 1.48 -13.86
CA GLN A 150 0.27 0.48 -13.18
C GLN A 150 0.55 0.82 -11.70
N ASP A 151 0.70 2.09 -11.33
CA ASP A 151 1.11 2.42 -9.96
C ASP A 151 -0.07 2.69 -9.02
N THR A 152 -1.10 3.40 -9.50
CA THR A 152 -2.19 3.91 -8.64
C THR A 152 -3.55 3.30 -8.98
N GLY A 153 -3.61 2.38 -9.95
CA GLY A 153 -4.85 1.78 -10.42
C GLY A 153 -5.84 2.85 -10.86
N TYR A 154 -7.07 2.75 -10.37
CA TYR A 154 -8.16 3.66 -10.71
C TYR A 154 -8.14 4.97 -9.91
N PHE A 155 -7.41 5.04 -8.80
CA PHE A 155 -7.31 6.26 -8.02
C PHE A 155 -6.39 7.28 -8.69
N LYS A 156 -6.69 8.56 -8.47
CA LYS A 156 -5.76 9.64 -8.79
C LYS A 156 -4.56 9.59 -7.86
N VAL A 157 -3.44 10.11 -8.35
CA VAL A 157 -2.16 10.03 -7.62
C VAL A 157 -2.24 10.75 -6.29
N ALA A 158 -2.92 11.91 -6.22
CA ALA A 158 -3.06 12.62 -4.95
C ALA A 158 -4.00 11.90 -3.97
N THR A 159 -5.06 11.23 -4.44
CA THR A 159 -5.90 10.39 -3.57
C THR A 159 -5.06 9.29 -2.91
N MET A 160 -4.23 8.59 -3.70
CA MET A 160 -3.32 7.57 -3.16
C MET A 160 -2.25 8.17 -2.24
N ALA A 161 -1.74 9.36 -2.53
CA ALA A 161 -0.82 10.08 -1.65
C ALA A 161 -1.47 10.39 -0.30
N LYS A 162 -2.71 10.88 -0.30
CA LYS A 162 -3.50 11.16 0.91
C LYS A 162 -3.69 9.89 1.74
N LEU A 163 -4.22 8.83 1.13
CA LEU A 163 -4.42 7.54 1.80
C LEU A 163 -3.12 6.99 2.40
N THR A 164 -2.06 6.92 1.59
CA THR A 164 -0.77 6.35 2.00
C THR A 164 -0.13 7.17 3.12
N VAL A 165 -0.04 8.49 2.98
CA VAL A 165 0.69 9.35 3.93
C VAL A 165 -0.08 9.46 5.25
N ILE A 166 -1.40 9.66 5.22
CA ILE A 166 -2.21 9.78 6.43
C ILE A 166 -2.27 8.45 7.17
N MET A 167 -2.52 7.34 6.47
CA MET A 167 -2.55 6.02 7.09
C MET A 167 -1.20 5.66 7.72
N TYR A 168 -0.10 5.92 7.01
CA TYR A 168 1.23 5.65 7.53
C TYR A 168 1.54 6.46 8.79
N ASP A 169 1.17 7.75 8.82
CA ASP A 169 1.35 8.58 10.00
C ASP A 169 0.55 8.03 11.20
N LYS A 170 -0.74 7.68 10.99
CA LYS A 170 -1.56 7.02 12.02
C LYS A 170 -0.91 5.73 12.51
N LEU A 171 -0.45 4.85 11.62
CA LEU A 171 0.24 3.61 11.99
C LEU A 171 1.46 3.86 12.89
N ILE A 172 2.28 4.86 12.57
CA ILE A 172 3.46 5.22 13.37
C ILE A 172 3.06 5.80 14.73
N CYS A 173 2.07 6.69 14.78
CA CYS A 173 1.56 7.22 16.05
C CYS A 173 1.02 6.11 16.95
N ILE A 174 0.24 5.17 16.40
CA ILE A 174 -0.30 4.02 17.14
C ILE A 174 0.85 3.14 17.65
N ARG A 175 1.80 2.79 16.77
CA ARG A 175 2.96 1.94 17.11
C ARG A 175 3.79 2.53 18.25
N ASP A 176 4.09 3.83 18.16
CA ASP A 176 4.98 4.55 19.09
C ASP A 176 4.23 5.14 20.29
N GLN A 177 2.92 4.87 20.41
CA GLN A 177 2.03 5.39 21.46
C GLN A 177 2.05 6.93 21.55
N TRP A 178 2.21 7.59 20.40
CA TRP A 178 2.06 9.03 20.31
C TRP A 178 0.57 9.41 20.27
N PRO A 179 0.20 10.59 20.80
CA PRO A 179 -1.16 11.09 20.67
C PRO A 179 -1.60 11.11 19.20
N LEU A 180 -2.76 10.53 18.92
CA LEU A 180 -3.34 10.61 17.58
C LEU A 180 -3.80 12.04 17.30
N HIS A 181 -3.45 12.53 16.10
CA HIS A 181 -3.97 13.78 15.59
C HIS A 181 -5.48 13.65 15.29
N THR A 182 -6.19 14.73 15.53
CA THR A 182 -7.63 14.83 15.24
C THR A 182 -7.87 14.83 13.73
N GLU A 183 -9.08 14.44 13.29
CA GLU A 183 -9.43 14.48 11.87
C GLU A 183 -9.21 15.88 11.26
N ASN A 184 -9.58 16.93 11.99
CA ASN A 184 -9.42 18.34 11.57
C ASN A 184 -7.97 18.73 11.30
N GLU A 185 -7.01 18.17 12.03
CA GLU A 185 -5.58 18.44 11.81
C GLU A 185 -5.08 17.86 10.47
N TYR A 186 -5.65 16.73 10.04
CA TYR A 186 -5.37 16.12 8.74
C TYR A 186 -6.16 16.77 7.59
N GLU A 187 -7.33 17.38 7.85
CA GLU A 187 -8.18 18.00 6.80
C GLU A 187 -7.42 19.07 5.99
N VAL A 188 -6.51 19.80 6.64
CA VAL A 188 -5.65 20.79 5.97
C VAL A 188 -4.83 20.17 4.82
N LEU A 189 -4.46 18.89 4.94
CA LEU A 189 -3.69 18.18 3.92
C LEU A 189 -4.56 17.77 2.72
N LEU A 190 -5.89 17.71 2.87
CA LEU A 190 -6.80 17.30 1.81
C LEU A 190 -6.98 18.39 0.74
N VAL A 191 -6.55 19.63 1.03
CA VAL A 191 -6.45 20.76 0.09
C VAL A 191 -5.56 20.43 -1.11
N LEU A 192 -4.67 19.43 -1.00
CA LEU A 192 -3.85 18.97 -2.11
C LEU A 192 -4.74 18.58 -3.32
N PRO A 193 -4.58 19.21 -4.49
CA PRO A 193 -5.42 18.94 -5.65
C PRO A 193 -5.15 17.53 -6.20
N ASP A 194 -6.21 16.84 -6.59
CA ASP A 194 -6.13 15.45 -7.08
C ASP A 194 -5.41 15.33 -8.43
N SER A 195 -5.46 16.40 -9.23
CA SER A 195 -4.62 16.59 -10.42
C SER A 195 -3.56 17.65 -10.16
N TYR A 196 -2.31 17.23 -10.00
CA TYR A 196 -1.16 18.14 -9.91
C TYR A 196 -0.19 17.87 -11.06
N GLN A 197 -0.04 18.85 -11.95
CA GLN A 197 1.03 18.83 -12.95
C GLN A 197 2.30 19.39 -12.30
N TRP A 198 3.36 18.59 -12.30
CA TRP A 198 4.64 19.03 -11.79
C TRP A 198 5.15 20.23 -12.61
N LYS A 199 5.46 21.32 -11.91
CA LYS A 199 6.20 22.46 -12.46
C LYS A 199 7.53 22.55 -11.72
N LYS A 200 8.62 22.77 -12.44
CA LYS A 200 9.92 23.08 -11.81
C LYS A 200 9.72 24.28 -10.88
N ALA A 201 9.99 24.07 -9.59
CA ALA A 201 9.89 25.14 -8.62
C ALA A 201 10.86 26.28 -8.96
N LYS A 202 10.44 27.52 -8.71
CA LYS A 202 11.31 28.70 -8.82
C LYS A 202 12.46 28.58 -7.82
N LYS A 203 13.63 29.15 -8.17
CA LYS A 203 14.85 29.12 -7.33
C LYS A 203 14.51 29.49 -5.88
N GLY A 204 14.77 28.58 -4.93
CA GLY A 204 14.49 28.76 -3.51
C GLY A 204 13.18 28.14 -2.98
N LYS A 205 12.26 27.69 -3.84
CA LYS A 205 11.10 26.88 -3.44
C LYS A 205 11.35 25.41 -3.76
N ARG A 206 10.92 24.49 -2.88
CA ARG A 206 10.91 23.06 -3.21
C ARG A 206 9.76 22.68 -4.13
N TYR A 207 8.62 23.37 -4.03
CA TYR A 207 7.36 23.09 -4.74
C TYR A 207 6.56 24.38 -5.04
N ASP A 208 5.67 24.35 -6.04
CA ASP A 208 4.85 25.51 -6.49
C ASP A 208 3.42 25.53 -5.88
N LEU A 209 3.19 24.77 -4.81
CA LEU A 209 1.92 24.73 -4.08
C LEU A 209 1.98 25.63 -2.84
N GLU A 210 0.98 26.49 -2.66
CA GLU A 210 0.87 27.34 -1.47
C GLU A 210 0.43 26.52 -0.25
N LEU A 211 1.14 26.68 0.87
CA LEU A 211 0.88 26.04 2.15
C LEU A 211 -0.23 26.77 2.93
N LYS A 212 -1.41 27.01 2.32
CA LYS A 212 -2.49 27.71 3.02
C LYS A 212 -3.02 26.85 4.17
N GLY A 213 -2.98 27.37 5.40
CA GLY A 213 -3.48 26.69 6.60
C GLY A 213 -2.54 25.65 7.22
N ILE A 214 -1.43 25.30 6.57
CA ILE A 214 -0.42 24.39 7.11
C ILE A 214 0.47 25.17 8.07
N SER A 215 0.20 25.03 9.36
CA SER A 215 0.84 25.82 10.41
C SER A 215 1.93 25.05 11.15
N THR A 216 1.76 23.74 11.33
CA THR A 216 2.66 22.94 12.18
C THR A 216 3.79 22.30 11.38
N LYS A 217 4.94 22.09 12.03
CA LYS A 217 6.09 21.36 11.45
C LYS A 217 5.71 19.94 11.02
N TRP A 218 4.81 19.30 11.74
CA TRP A 218 4.29 17.98 11.42
C TRP A 218 3.45 17.99 10.13
N GLN A 219 2.49 18.92 9.99
CA GLN A 219 1.71 19.07 8.75
C GLN A 219 2.62 19.37 7.54
N GLN A 220 3.64 20.22 7.71
CA GLN A 220 4.62 20.50 6.66
C GLN A 220 5.41 19.24 6.25
N ASN A 221 5.74 18.36 7.20
CA ASN A 221 6.41 17.10 6.92
C ASN A 221 5.51 16.16 6.09
N LEU A 222 4.26 15.96 6.51
CA LEU A 222 3.30 15.13 5.80
C LEU A 222 3.01 15.67 4.40
N TRP A 223 2.83 16.98 4.28
CA TRP A 223 2.69 17.64 2.98
C TRP A 223 3.89 17.39 2.07
N GLY A 224 5.12 17.51 2.61
CA GLY A 224 6.34 17.18 1.88
C GLY A 224 6.37 15.72 1.40
N LYS A 225 5.91 14.77 2.22
CA LYS A 225 5.77 13.36 1.84
C LYS A 225 4.74 13.18 0.72
N MET A 226 3.59 13.86 0.78
CA MET A 226 2.58 13.80 -0.28
C MET A 226 3.10 14.35 -1.60
N ILE A 227 3.81 15.48 -1.59
CA ILE A 227 4.38 16.02 -2.83
C ILE A 227 5.48 15.11 -3.38
N ARG A 228 6.31 14.53 -2.51
CA ARG A 228 7.30 13.53 -2.95
C ARG A 228 6.62 12.35 -3.63
N TYR A 229 5.53 11.84 -3.06
CA TYR A 229 4.72 10.78 -3.66
C TYR A 229 4.21 11.20 -5.06
N LEU A 230 3.64 12.40 -5.20
CA LEU A 230 3.21 12.93 -6.50
C LEU A 230 4.35 12.98 -7.52
N TYR A 231 5.53 13.46 -7.10
CA TYR A 231 6.70 13.56 -7.96
C TYR A 231 7.18 12.19 -8.46
N GLU A 232 7.31 11.21 -7.56
CA GLU A 232 7.75 9.86 -7.87
C GLU A 232 6.82 9.15 -8.88
N HIS A 233 5.53 9.49 -8.86
CA HIS A 233 4.51 8.94 -9.75
C HIS A 233 4.20 9.83 -10.97
N SER A 234 4.91 10.94 -11.15
CA SER A 234 4.77 11.82 -12.31
C SER A 234 5.39 11.21 -13.57
N LEU A 235 4.87 11.61 -14.74
CA LEU A 235 5.40 11.16 -16.03
C LEU A 235 6.87 11.54 -16.26
N GLU A 236 7.33 12.66 -15.68
CA GLU A 236 8.71 13.12 -15.82
C GLU A 236 9.74 12.15 -15.21
N VAL A 237 9.43 11.58 -14.05
CA VAL A 237 10.30 10.58 -13.40
C VAL A 237 10.30 9.27 -14.18
N LYS A 238 9.13 8.87 -14.70
CA LYS A 238 9.01 7.67 -15.54
C LYS A 238 9.84 7.77 -16.81
N ASN A 239 9.83 8.92 -17.48
CA ASN A 239 10.63 9.15 -18.69
C ASN A 239 12.14 9.13 -18.39
N LYS A 240 12.58 9.72 -17.27
CA LYS A 240 14.00 9.65 -16.85
C LYS A 240 14.46 8.24 -16.51
N ASN A 241 13.63 7.46 -15.81
CA ASN A 241 13.94 6.07 -15.46
C ASN A 241 13.86 5.11 -16.65
N GLY A 242 12.95 5.38 -17.60
CA GLY A 242 12.87 4.69 -18.90
C GLY A 242 14.13 4.91 -19.73
N ASN A 243 14.63 6.14 -19.84
CA ASN A 243 15.87 6.45 -20.56
C ASN A 243 17.11 5.78 -19.93
N LYS A 244 17.18 5.69 -18.59
CA LYS A 244 18.27 4.95 -17.91
C LYS A 244 18.24 3.45 -18.17
N ARG A 245 17.06 2.85 -18.36
CA ARG A 245 16.92 1.42 -18.72
C ARG A 245 17.20 1.17 -20.22
N GLY A 246 16.88 2.12 -21.09
CA GLY A 246 17.22 2.07 -22.52
C GLY A 246 18.72 2.17 -22.82
N SER A 247 19.48 2.91 -22.00
CA SER A 247 20.93 3.09 -22.19
C SER A 247 21.80 1.86 -21.81
N LYS A 248 21.22 0.77 -21.29
CA LYS A 248 21.96 -0.45 -20.87
C LYS A 248 21.92 -1.60 -21.87
N ARG A 249 21.37 -1.41 -23.07
CA ARG A 249 21.42 -2.40 -24.17
C ARG A 249 22.10 -1.79 -25.40
N THR A 250 23.42 -1.96 -25.49
CA THR A 250 24.19 -2.28 -26.71
C THR A 250 25.69 -2.28 -26.40
N ARG A 251 26.22 -3.45 -26.05
CA ARG A 251 27.53 -3.92 -26.53
C ARG A 251 27.35 -5.42 -26.79
N GLY A 252 26.96 -5.75 -28.01
CA GLY A 252 27.10 -7.12 -28.51
C GLY A 252 28.59 -7.42 -28.66
N PRO A 253 29.02 -8.69 -28.53
CA PRO A 253 30.40 -9.06 -28.76
C PRO A 253 30.74 -8.88 -30.24
N ASP A 254 31.92 -8.30 -30.48
CA ASP A 254 32.50 -8.05 -31.81
C ASP A 254 32.46 -9.29 -32.69
N GLU A 255 32.06 -9.07 -33.94
CA GLU A 255 32.19 -10.02 -35.04
C GLU A 255 33.67 -10.36 -35.25
N SER A 256 34.02 -11.63 -35.08
CA SER A 256 35.31 -12.17 -35.51
C SER A 256 35.39 -12.15 -37.04
N PRO A 257 36.46 -11.62 -37.66
CA PRO A 257 36.58 -11.64 -39.11
C PRO A 257 37.00 -13.03 -39.59
N SER A 258 36.24 -13.55 -40.54
CA SER A 258 36.63 -14.67 -41.39
C SER A 258 37.76 -14.25 -42.34
N SER A 259 38.87 -14.99 -42.36
CA SER A 259 39.69 -15.18 -43.58
C SER A 259 40.66 -16.37 -43.46
N THR A 260 40.36 -17.41 -44.25
CA THR A 260 41.25 -18.17 -45.15
C THR A 260 42.68 -18.57 -44.74
N GLY A 261 42.99 -19.86 -44.93
CA GLY A 261 44.34 -20.29 -45.32
C GLY A 261 44.64 -21.77 -45.07
N LEU A 262 44.53 -22.57 -46.15
CA LEU A 262 45.13 -23.89 -46.43
C LEU A 262 44.92 -25.05 -45.45
#